data_AF-A0A2S7YQF6-F1
#
_entry.id   AF-A0A2S7YQF6-F1
#
_cell.length_a   1.000
_cell.length_b   1.000
_cell.length_c   1.000
_cell.angle_alpha   90.00
_cell.angle_beta   90.00
_cell.angle_gamma   90.00
#
_symmetry.space_group_name_H-M   'P 1'
#
loop_
_entity.id
_entity.type
_entity.pdbx_description
1 polymer ?
#
loop_
_entity_poly.entity_id
_entity_poly.type
_entity_poly.pdbx_seq_one_letter_code
_entity_poly.pdbx_strand_id
1 'polypeptide(L)'
;MKFNYGETLRIRNDLYTILGKIRYIDTHGAIGYKYKLVKHKSNAEFWIRWDKKRGAYQFTMLCGKVMPSDMNVVHRGYQMVIGTRGDIDIDIADVARYEEYEDANGTHTFIVEKGVHTTEYSKGIYVDKEYVSLESDAEIPKPILDKMDTIKKMRFIGPIIWFLANLLNNKR
;
A
#
# COMPACT_ATOMS: atom_id res chain seq x y z
N MET A 1 3.92 3.07 14.41
CA MET A 1 3.50 4.48 14.20
C MET A 1 2.36 4.51 13.18
N LYS A 2 1.47 5.52 13.20
CA LYS A 2 0.45 5.69 12.15
C LYS A 2 0.84 6.86 11.28
N PHE A 3 0.98 6.63 9.99
CA PHE A 3 1.33 7.66 9.03
C PHE A 3 0.09 8.22 8.29
N ASN A 4 0.28 9.34 7.61
CA ASN A 4 -0.73 10.07 6.86
C ASN A 4 -0.30 10.35 5.43
N TYR A 5 -1.31 10.54 4.57
CA TYR A 5 -1.10 10.94 3.18
C TYR A 5 -0.35 12.26 3.10
N GLY A 6 0.68 12.33 2.24
CA GLY A 6 1.53 13.49 2.05
C GLY A 6 2.71 13.60 3.01
N GLU A 7 2.78 12.77 4.05
CA GLU A 7 3.98 12.69 4.89
C GLU A 7 5.14 12.04 4.12
N THR A 8 6.35 12.49 4.42
CA THR A 8 7.59 11.88 3.90
C THR A 8 8.24 11.03 4.97
N LEU A 9 8.62 9.81 4.59
CA LEU A 9 9.38 8.88 5.40
C LEU A 9 10.82 8.82 4.90
N ARG A 10 11.75 8.82 5.85
CA ARG A 10 13.11 8.34 5.62
C ARG A 10 13.16 6.86 5.98
N ILE A 11 13.49 6.04 5.00
CA ILE A 11 13.70 4.60 5.18
C ILE A 11 15.16 4.33 4.83
N ARG A 12 15.98 4.00 5.84
CA ARG A 12 17.45 3.99 5.73
C ARG A 12 17.95 5.34 5.20
N ASN A 13 18.54 5.35 4.00
CA ASN A 13 19.14 6.55 3.39
C ASN A 13 18.26 7.18 2.30
N ASP A 14 17.07 6.65 2.05
CA ASP A 14 16.18 7.10 0.98
C ASP A 14 14.89 7.72 1.51
N LEU A 15 14.35 8.65 0.72
CA LEU A 15 13.12 9.39 1.02
C LEU A 15 11.95 8.89 0.19
N TYR A 16 10.78 8.81 0.83
CA TYR A 16 9.55 8.28 0.27
C TYR A 16 8.37 9.11 0.72
N THR A 17 7.49 9.53 -0.18
CA THR A 17 6.23 10.20 0.21
C THR A 17 5.07 9.21 0.18
N ILE A 18 4.21 9.28 1.20
CA ILE A 18 3.01 8.46 1.28
C ILE A 18 1.94 9.02 0.36
N LEU A 19 1.63 8.26 -0.69
CA LEU A 19 0.55 8.60 -1.63
C LEU A 19 -0.69 7.73 -1.44
N GLY A 20 -0.65 6.69 -0.63
CA GLY A 20 -1.81 5.85 -0.40
C GLY A 20 -1.83 5.29 1.01
N LYS A 21 -3.03 5.11 1.55
CA LYS A 21 -3.26 4.50 2.86
C LYS A 21 -4.49 3.61 2.78
N ILE A 22 -4.30 2.35 3.14
CA ILE A 22 -5.36 1.37 3.31
C ILE A 22 -5.47 1.09 4.79
N ARG A 23 -6.69 1.16 5.32
CA ARG A 23 -7.06 0.63 6.62
C ARG A 23 -7.86 -0.64 6.36
N TYR A 24 -7.46 -1.74 6.99
CA TYR A 24 -8.12 -3.03 6.83
C TYR A 24 -8.34 -3.71 8.18
N ILE A 25 -9.25 -4.67 8.20
CA ILE A 25 -9.44 -5.62 9.30
C ILE A 25 -9.02 -7.00 8.82
N ASP A 26 -8.20 -7.70 9.60
CA ASP A 26 -7.76 -9.06 9.25
C ASP A 26 -8.73 -10.15 9.73
N THR A 27 -8.41 -11.40 9.40
CA THR A 27 -9.17 -12.60 9.81
C THR A 27 -9.41 -12.70 11.32
N HIS A 28 -8.56 -12.09 12.14
CA HIS A 28 -8.66 -12.11 13.60
C HIS A 28 -9.36 -10.87 14.16
N GLY A 29 -9.93 -10.03 13.30
CA GLY A 29 -10.57 -8.78 13.69
C GLY A 29 -9.59 -7.66 14.03
N ALA A 30 -8.28 -7.85 13.83
CA ALA A 30 -7.29 -6.84 14.15
C ALA A 30 -7.20 -5.79 13.04
N ILE A 31 -7.13 -4.53 13.45
CA ILE A 31 -7.04 -3.40 12.53
C ILE A 31 -5.58 -3.14 12.18
N GLY A 32 -5.30 -3.11 10.88
CA GLY A 32 -3.99 -2.81 10.32
C GLY A 32 -4.03 -1.65 9.32
N TYR A 33 -2.83 -1.23 8.92
CA TYR A 33 -2.63 -0.21 7.89
C TYR A 33 -1.54 -0.64 6.91
N LYS A 34 -1.79 -0.42 5.62
CA LYS A 34 -0.77 -0.46 4.57
C LYS A 34 -0.63 0.93 3.97
N TYR A 35 0.58 1.30 3.61
CA TYR A 35 0.88 2.61 3.04
C TYR A 35 1.58 2.45 1.70
N LYS A 36 1.05 3.09 0.67
CA LYS A 36 1.69 3.21 -0.64
C LYS A 36 2.69 4.35 -0.58
N LEU A 37 3.94 4.03 -0.90
CA LEU A 37 5.08 4.91 -0.85
C LEU A 37 5.59 5.18 -2.26
N VAL A 38 6.02 6.41 -2.53
CA VAL A 38 6.70 6.76 -3.77
C VAL A 38 8.09 7.29 -3.46
N LYS A 39 9.11 6.62 -3.99
CA LYS A 39 10.51 6.97 -3.77
C LYS A 39 10.87 8.27 -4.49
N HIS A 40 11.47 9.21 -3.77
CA HIS A 40 11.81 10.53 -4.31
C HIS A 40 12.74 10.46 -5.53
N LYS A 41 13.78 9.64 -5.46
CA LYS A 41 14.82 9.57 -6.50
C LYS A 41 14.36 8.96 -7.82
N SER A 42 13.45 7.99 -7.79
CA SER A 42 13.11 7.17 -8.95
C SER A 42 11.63 7.17 -9.30
N ASN A 43 10.79 7.82 -8.48
CA ASN A 43 9.33 7.78 -8.59
C ASN A 43 8.74 6.34 -8.52
N ALA A 44 9.53 5.37 -8.05
CA ALA A 44 9.12 3.98 -7.95
C ALA A 44 8.20 3.77 -6.75
N GLU A 45 7.24 2.84 -6.90
CA GLU A 45 6.19 2.60 -5.92
C GLU A 45 6.54 1.40 -5.03
N PHE A 46 6.30 1.58 -3.74
CA PHE A 46 6.55 0.60 -2.69
C PHE A 46 5.36 0.57 -1.74
N TRP A 47 5.33 -0.44 -0.88
CA TRP A 47 4.37 -0.56 0.19
C TRP A 47 5.08 -0.79 1.51
N ILE A 48 4.51 -0.25 2.58
CA ILE A 48 5.00 -0.52 3.93
C ILE A 48 3.84 -0.85 4.88
N ARG A 49 4.06 -1.83 5.74
CA ARG A 49 3.11 -2.30 6.76
C ARG A 49 3.86 -2.64 8.05
N TRP A 50 3.26 -2.33 9.20
CA TRP A 50 3.81 -2.75 10.49
C TRP A 50 3.48 -4.21 10.78
N ASP A 51 4.51 -5.03 11.01
CA ASP A 51 4.38 -6.37 11.55
C ASP A 51 4.56 -6.32 13.07
N LYS A 52 3.46 -6.58 13.80
CA LYS A 52 3.47 -6.54 15.27
C LYS A 52 4.28 -7.68 15.89
N LYS A 53 4.29 -8.86 15.28
CA LYS A 53 4.94 -10.06 15.81
C LYS A 53 6.45 -9.93 15.71
N ARG A 54 6.94 -9.38 14.59
CA ARG A 54 8.37 -9.13 14.34
C ARG A 54 8.86 -7.83 14.96
N GLY A 55 7.98 -6.86 15.21
CA GLY A 55 8.40 -5.54 15.67
C GLY A 55 9.14 -4.75 14.58
N ALA A 56 8.86 -5.06 13.31
CA ALA A 56 9.51 -4.48 12.15
C ALA A 56 8.47 -4.07 11.09
N TYR A 57 8.91 -3.27 10.13
CA TYR A 57 8.10 -2.94 8.97
C TYR A 57 8.37 -3.92 7.84
N GLN A 58 7.32 -4.50 7.29
CA GLN A 58 7.39 -5.20 6.02
C GLN A 58 7.36 -4.16 4.90
N PHE A 59 8.44 -4.10 4.12
CA PHE A 59 8.66 -3.14 3.05
C PHE A 59 8.76 -3.87 1.71
N THR A 60 7.78 -3.65 0.84
CA THR A 60 7.61 -4.43 -0.40
C THR A 60 7.46 -3.55 -1.63
N MET A 61 7.59 -4.16 -2.80
CA MET A 61 7.24 -3.60 -4.08
C MET A 61 6.53 -4.65 -4.93
N LEU A 62 5.67 -4.19 -5.84
CA LEU A 62 5.02 -5.08 -6.80
C LEU A 62 6.04 -5.81 -7.67
N CYS A 63 5.75 -7.07 -7.99
CA CYS A 63 6.56 -7.89 -8.86
C CYS A 63 5.70 -8.82 -9.72
N GLY A 64 6.34 -9.57 -10.63
CA GLY A 64 5.67 -10.62 -11.38
C GLY A 64 5.35 -11.85 -10.52
N LYS A 65 4.61 -12.80 -11.11
CA LYS A 65 4.18 -14.06 -10.48
C LYS A 65 5.31 -15.01 -10.08
N VAL A 66 6.52 -14.82 -10.62
CA VAL A 66 7.64 -15.74 -10.42
C VAL A 66 8.13 -15.67 -8.97
N MET A 67 7.67 -16.62 -8.16
CA MET A 67 8.11 -16.81 -6.78
C MET A 67 9.46 -17.55 -6.76
N PRO A 68 10.44 -17.08 -5.97
CA PRO A 68 11.68 -17.82 -5.75
C PRO A 68 11.42 -19.22 -5.16
N SER A 69 12.24 -20.20 -5.53
CA SER A 69 12.04 -21.62 -5.16
C SER A 69 12.34 -21.93 -3.69
N ASP A 70 13.01 -21.03 -2.99
CA ASP A 70 13.46 -21.14 -1.60
C ASP A 70 12.49 -20.50 -0.59
N MET A 71 11.31 -20.09 -1.05
CA MET A 71 10.29 -19.40 -0.25
C MET A 71 9.30 -20.38 0.38
N ASN A 72 9.08 -20.24 1.69
CA ASN A 72 8.14 -21.05 2.47
C ASN A 72 6.98 -20.19 2.97
N VAL A 73 5.76 -20.72 2.91
CA VAL A 73 4.59 -20.02 3.46
C VAL A 73 4.70 -19.93 4.99
N VAL A 74 4.65 -18.71 5.52
CA VAL A 74 4.72 -18.45 6.96
C VAL A 74 3.38 -17.98 7.52
N HIS A 75 2.56 -17.36 6.68
CA HIS A 75 1.28 -16.80 7.11
C HIS A 75 0.27 -16.74 5.97
N ARG A 76 -1.01 -16.87 6.31
CA ARG A 76 -2.12 -16.77 5.37
C ARG A 76 -3.34 -16.25 6.08
N GLY A 77 -4.17 -15.51 5.37
CA GLY A 77 -5.42 -15.02 5.91
C GLY A 77 -6.19 -14.18 4.92
N TYR A 78 -7.10 -13.39 5.47
CA TYR A 78 -7.96 -12.46 4.76
C TYR A 78 -7.77 -11.06 5.32
N GLN A 79 -7.92 -10.06 4.46
CA GLN A 79 -7.98 -8.66 4.82
C GLN A 79 -9.16 -8.04 4.12
N MET A 80 -10.04 -7.39 4.88
CA MET A 80 -11.15 -6.60 4.35
C MET A 80 -10.84 -5.12 4.50
N VAL A 81 -10.96 -4.37 3.41
CA VAL A 81 -10.73 -2.93 3.41
C VAL A 81 -11.87 -2.21 4.12
N ILE A 82 -11.53 -1.35 5.08
CA ILE A 82 -12.49 -0.56 5.86
C ILE A 82 -12.23 0.95 5.74
N GLY A 83 -11.34 1.35 4.85
CA GLY A 83 -11.09 2.75 4.53
C GLY A 83 -9.84 2.95 3.70
N THR A 84 -9.92 3.90 2.78
CA THR A 84 -8.82 4.24 1.87
C THR A 84 -8.57 5.75 1.87
N ARG A 85 -7.34 6.16 1.53
CA ARG A 85 -6.98 7.57 1.33
C ARG A 85 -5.84 7.66 0.31
N GLY A 86 -5.98 8.56 -0.65
CA GLY A 86 -4.94 8.83 -1.64
C GLY A 86 -5.09 7.96 -2.89
N ASP A 87 -3.96 7.65 -3.51
CA ASP A 87 -3.79 6.82 -4.70
C ASP A 87 -3.97 5.33 -4.39
N ILE A 88 -5.23 4.95 -4.18
CA ILE A 88 -5.64 3.58 -3.89
C ILE A 88 -6.80 3.23 -4.82
N ASP A 89 -6.59 2.22 -5.65
CA ASP A 89 -7.59 1.69 -6.58
C ASP A 89 -8.23 0.42 -6.00
N ILE A 90 -8.84 0.55 -4.82
CA ILE A 90 -9.49 -0.53 -4.08
C ILE A 90 -10.70 0.05 -3.34
N ASP A 91 -11.82 -0.66 -3.37
CA ASP A 91 -13.08 -0.23 -2.75
C ASP A 91 -13.17 -0.63 -1.27
N ILE A 92 -14.02 0.09 -0.54
CA ILE A 92 -14.37 -0.31 0.83
C ILE A 92 -15.18 -1.61 0.76
N ALA A 93 -14.92 -2.52 1.70
CA ALA A 93 -15.43 -3.89 1.78
C ALA A 93 -14.80 -4.89 0.79
N ASP A 94 -13.84 -4.47 -0.05
CA ASP A 94 -13.04 -5.41 -0.82
C ASP A 94 -12.27 -6.35 0.11
N VAL A 95 -12.31 -7.64 -0.22
CA VAL A 95 -11.65 -8.70 0.54
C VAL A 95 -10.55 -9.31 -0.33
N ALA A 96 -9.34 -9.35 0.22
CA ALA A 96 -8.22 -10.08 -0.37
C ALA A 96 -7.82 -11.24 0.54
N ARG A 97 -7.63 -12.42 -0.05
CA ARG A 97 -6.93 -13.53 0.60
C ARG A 97 -5.44 -13.35 0.34
N TYR A 98 -4.63 -13.31 1.38
CA TYR A 98 -3.19 -13.20 1.24
C TYR A 98 -2.46 -14.45 1.71
N GLU A 99 -1.34 -14.73 1.06
CA GLU A 99 -0.36 -15.72 1.44
C GLU A 99 1.00 -15.01 1.49
N GLU A 100 1.67 -15.14 2.62
CA GLU A 100 2.95 -14.52 2.91
C GLU A 100 4.00 -15.62 3.03
N TYR A 101 5.08 -15.45 2.28
CA TYR A 101 6.18 -16.37 2.16
C TYR A 101 7.46 -15.69 2.59
N GLU A 102 8.38 -16.47 3.14
CA GLU A 102 9.70 -16.01 3.54
C GLU A 102 10.79 -16.99 3.10
N ASP A 103 11.99 -16.46 2.89
CA ASP A 103 13.18 -17.29 2.71
C ASP A 103 13.57 -17.98 4.02
N ALA A 104 14.50 -18.95 3.96
CA ALA A 104 14.94 -19.71 5.13
C ALA A 104 15.48 -18.83 6.28
N ASN A 105 15.98 -17.63 5.96
CA ASN A 105 16.51 -16.68 6.94
C ASN A 105 15.44 -15.73 7.50
N GLY A 106 14.23 -15.72 6.93
CA GLY A 106 13.16 -14.79 7.31
C GLY A 106 13.48 -13.33 7.00
N THR A 107 14.36 -13.07 6.02
CA THR A 107 14.85 -11.75 5.63
C THR A 107 14.13 -11.19 4.41
N HIS A 108 13.82 -12.06 3.45
CA HIS A 108 13.09 -11.71 2.24
C HIS A 108 11.66 -12.21 2.36
N THR A 109 10.72 -11.42 1.82
CA THR A 109 9.29 -11.73 1.83
C THR A 109 8.77 -11.79 0.41
N PHE A 110 7.85 -12.70 0.15
CA PHE A 110 7.01 -12.70 -1.05
C PHE A 110 5.54 -12.79 -0.63
N ILE A 111 4.69 -11.93 -1.18
CA ILE A 111 3.28 -11.83 -0.80
C ILE A 111 2.44 -12.03 -2.05
N VAL A 112 1.44 -12.90 -1.94
CA VAL A 112 0.41 -13.10 -2.95
C VAL A 112 -0.90 -12.61 -2.38
N GLU A 113 -1.51 -11.60 -2.99
CA GLU A 113 -2.82 -11.09 -2.58
C GLU A 113 -3.85 -11.37 -3.68
N LYS A 114 -4.84 -12.19 -3.36
CA LYS A 114 -5.90 -12.64 -4.27
C LYS A 114 -7.20 -11.91 -3.91
N GLY A 115 -7.55 -10.91 -4.71
CA GLY A 115 -8.86 -10.27 -4.68
C GLY A 115 -9.88 -11.01 -5.54
N VAL A 116 -11.05 -10.39 -5.75
CA VAL A 116 -12.13 -10.96 -6.58
C VAL A 116 -11.74 -11.03 -8.05
N HIS A 117 -11.07 -9.99 -8.57
CA HIS A 117 -10.76 -9.84 -9.98
C HIS A 117 -9.26 -9.97 -10.31
N THR A 118 -8.40 -9.70 -9.33
CA THR A 118 -6.96 -9.58 -9.55
C THR A 118 -6.17 -10.42 -8.55
N THR A 119 -4.99 -10.85 -8.96
CA THR A 119 -3.99 -11.41 -8.06
C THR A 119 -2.72 -10.57 -8.18
N GLU A 120 -2.31 -9.98 -7.08
CA GLU A 120 -1.10 -9.17 -6.99
C GLU A 120 0.02 -9.97 -6.33
N TYR A 121 1.23 -9.72 -6.79
CA TYR A 121 2.45 -10.33 -6.27
C TYR A 121 3.37 -9.21 -5.83
N SER A 122 3.93 -9.32 -4.63
CA SER A 122 4.88 -8.37 -4.10
C SER A 122 6.09 -9.09 -3.52
N LYS A 123 7.28 -8.50 -3.66
CA LYS A 123 8.50 -8.95 -2.99
C LYS A 123 9.05 -7.85 -2.10
N GLY A 124 9.77 -8.22 -1.06
CA GLY A 124 10.28 -7.24 -0.11
C GLY A 124 11.20 -7.81 0.95
N ILE A 125 11.41 -6.99 1.98
CA ILE A 125 12.24 -7.30 3.14
C ILE A 125 11.57 -6.74 4.41
N TYR A 126 12.04 -7.21 5.56
CA TYR A 126 11.79 -6.52 6.82
C TYR A 126 12.78 -5.38 7.04
N VAL A 127 12.29 -4.28 7.59
CA VAL A 127 13.06 -3.10 7.97
C VAL A 127 12.77 -2.78 9.42
N ASP A 128 13.81 -2.76 10.25
CA ASP A 128 13.65 -2.47 11.67
C ASP A 128 13.13 -1.05 11.89
N LYS A 129 12.42 -0.89 13.00
CA LYS A 129 11.72 0.36 13.33
C LYS A 129 12.68 1.55 13.39
N GLU A 130 13.91 1.38 13.87
CA GLU A 130 14.90 2.46 13.93
C GLU A 130 15.29 3.04 12.57
N TYR A 131 15.12 2.28 11.49
CA TYR A 131 15.44 2.74 10.14
C TYR A 131 14.27 3.44 9.44
N VAL A 132 13.15 3.65 10.13
CA VAL A 132 11.96 4.30 9.58
C VAL A 132 11.59 5.51 10.45
N SER A 133 11.79 6.70 9.91
CA SER A 133 11.44 7.96 10.57
C SER A 133 10.61 8.87 9.68
N LEU A 134 9.86 9.79 10.30
CA LEU A 134 9.26 10.91 9.59
C LEU A 134 10.35 11.91 9.24
N GLU A 135 10.26 12.50 8.05
CA GLU A 135 11.14 13.57 7.58
C GLU A 135 10.28 14.79 7.28
N SER A 136 10.30 15.79 8.17
CA SER A 136 9.46 16.99 8.06
C SER A 136 9.97 17.97 7.01
N ASP A 137 11.27 18.00 6.77
CA ASP A 137 11.93 19.07 6.01
C ASP A 137 12.30 18.62 4.59
N ALA A 138 11.83 17.44 4.17
CA ALA A 138 12.07 16.92 2.83
C ALA A 138 11.25 17.70 1.79
N GLU A 139 11.96 18.26 0.81
CA GLU A 139 11.34 18.77 -0.41
C GLU A 139 10.75 17.60 -1.22
N ILE A 140 9.45 17.68 -1.53
CA ILE A 140 8.76 16.66 -2.33
C ILE A 140 9.06 16.92 -3.81
N PRO A 141 9.66 15.97 -4.55
CA PRO A 141 9.95 16.14 -5.97
C PRO A 141 8.70 16.44 -6.80
N LYS A 142 8.86 17.30 -7.81
CA LYS A 142 7.78 17.68 -8.74
C LYS A 142 6.96 16.50 -9.30
N PRO A 143 7.55 15.39 -9.76
CA PRO A 143 6.77 14.25 -10.25
C PRO A 143 5.80 13.66 -9.21
N ILE A 144 6.15 13.72 -7.93
CA ILE A 144 5.30 13.26 -6.84
C ILE A 144 4.22 14.31 -6.55
N LEU A 145 4.54 15.60 -6.58
CA LEU A 145 3.55 16.68 -6.48
C LEU A 145 2.51 16.59 -7.60
N ASP A 146 2.92 16.31 -8.83
CA ASP A 146 2.04 16.14 -9.98
C ASP A 146 1.08 14.94 -9.79
N LYS A 147 1.58 13.81 -9.25
CA LYS A 147 0.73 12.68 -8.82
C LYS A 147 -0.29 13.13 -7.75
N MET A 148 0.16 13.85 -6.72
CA MET A 148 -0.71 14.34 -5.65
C MET A 148 -1.81 15.28 -6.16
N ASP A 149 -1.49 16.16 -7.11
CA ASP A 149 -2.46 17.05 -7.74
C ASP A 149 -3.48 16.27 -8.59
N THR A 150 -3.02 15.27 -9.35
CA THR A 150 -3.88 14.38 -10.13
C THR A 150 -4.88 13.64 -9.24
N ILE A 151 -4.43 13.06 -8.13
CA ILE A 151 -5.27 12.36 -7.14
C ILE A 151 -6.32 13.30 -6.54
N LYS A 152 -5.91 14.54 -6.19
CA LYS A 152 -6.84 15.57 -5.68
C LYS A 152 -7.93 15.85 -6.72
N LYS A 153 -7.56 16.13 -7.97
CA LYS A 153 -8.49 16.44 -9.06
C LYS A 153 -9.48 15.29 -9.30
N MET A 154 -8.99 14.05 -9.43
CA MET A 154 -9.85 12.88 -9.65
C MET A 154 -10.89 12.71 -8.54
N ARG A 155 -10.49 12.95 -7.29
CA ARG A 155 -11.39 12.86 -6.15
C ARG A 155 -12.49 13.93 -6.13
N PHE A 156 -12.25 15.11 -6.72
CA PHE A 156 -13.28 16.14 -6.89
C PHE A 156 -14.18 15.88 -8.09
N ILE A 157 -13.62 15.38 -9.19
CA ILE A 157 -14.34 15.20 -10.46
C ILE A 157 -15.17 13.90 -10.48
N GLY A 158 -14.67 12.82 -9.86
CA GLY A 158 -15.33 11.51 -9.84
C GLY A 158 -16.80 11.55 -9.39
N PRO A 159 -17.12 12.19 -8.24
CA PRO A 159 -18.50 12.36 -7.80
C PRO A 159 -19.36 13.13 -8.81
N ILE A 160 -18.82 14.18 -9.44
CA ILE A 160 -19.54 15.01 -10.41
C ILE A 160 -19.91 14.19 -11.65
N ILE A 161 -18.98 13.41 -12.19
CA ILE A 161 -19.23 12.52 -13.33
C ILE A 161 -20.28 11.47 -12.97
N TRP A 162 -20.18 10.86 -11.79
CA TRP A 162 -21.17 9.87 -11.31
C TRP A 162 -22.57 10.48 -11.16
N PHE A 163 -22.67 11.69 -10.59
CA PHE A 163 -23.94 12.42 -10.49
C PHE A 163 -24.55 12.70 -11.87
N LEU A 164 -23.75 13.16 -12.84
CA LEU A 164 -24.22 13.42 -14.21
C LEU A 164 -24.66 12.13 -14.93
N ALA A 165 -23.92 11.03 -14.76
CA ALA A 165 -24.26 9.73 -15.35
C ALA A 165 -25.58 9.17 -14.80
N ASN A 166 -25.79 9.26 -13.48
CA ASN A 166 -27.05 8.85 -12.87
C ASN A 166 -28.24 9.75 -13.26
N LEU A 167 -28.01 11.05 -13.44
CA LEU A 167 -29.04 11.98 -13.91
C LEU A 167 -29.50 11.67 -15.34
N LEU A 168 -28.59 11.22 -16.21
CA LEU A 168 -28.90 10.81 -17.58
C LEU A 168 -29.58 9.43 -17.63
N ASN A 169 -29.21 8.50 -16.76
CA ASN A 169 -29.83 7.17 -16.69
C ASN A 169 -31.24 7.17 -16.09
N ASN A 170 -31.58 8.12 -15.21
CA ASN A 170 -32.93 8.24 -14.61
C ASN A 170 -33.97 8.95 -15.50
N LYS A 171 -33.61 9.33 -16.74
CA LYS A 171 -34.53 9.95 -17.71
C LYS A 171 -35.04 8.97 -18.79
N ARG A 172 -34.99 7.66 -18.55
CA ARG A 172 -35.58 6.63 -19.41
C ARG A 172 -36.72 5.90 -18.70
#